data_AF-A0A1G7XTJ2-F1
#
_entry.id   AF-A0A1G7XTJ2-F1
#
_cell.length_a   1.000
_cell.length_b   1.000
_cell.length_c   1.000
_cell.angle_alpha   90.00
_cell.angle_beta   90.00
_cell.angle_gamma   90.00
#
_symmetry.space_group_name_H-M   'P 1'
#
loop_
_entity.id
_entity.type
_entity.pdbx_description
1 polymer ?
#
loop_
_entity_poly.entity_id
_entity_poly.type
_entity_poly.pdbx_seq_one_letter_code
_entity_poly.pdbx_strand_id
1 'polypeptide(L)'
;MKYKDLKKKPWFKFMSNKYVLVLTVFIIWMLFLDSNSWLVHRELNQEIDKIEANKLYYENEIQKDKRILKELDDSIEIERFARETYFMKRSNEDIYIIEYEDSLNTDKDE
;
A
#
# COMPACT_ATOMS: atom_id res chain seq x y z
N MET A 1 36.01 21.32 -31.62
CA MET A 1 36.19 20.35 -32.74
C MET A 1 35.50 20.90 -33.98
N LYS A 2 36.16 20.92 -35.15
CA LYS A 2 35.62 21.56 -36.37
C LYS A 2 34.46 20.74 -36.93
N TYR A 3 33.30 21.38 -37.15
CA TYR A 3 32.11 20.79 -37.80
C TYR A 3 32.42 20.08 -39.14
N LYS A 4 33.50 20.48 -39.81
CA LYS A 4 33.96 19.90 -41.07
C LYS A 4 34.52 18.47 -40.92
N ASP A 5 35.02 18.11 -39.74
CA ASP A 5 35.60 16.77 -39.48
C ASP A 5 34.52 15.73 -39.18
N LEU A 6 33.38 16.15 -38.63
CA LEU A 6 32.22 15.29 -38.37
C LEU A 6 31.55 14.83 -39.68
N LYS A 7 31.48 15.72 -40.69
CA LYS A 7 30.91 15.43 -42.02
C LYS A 7 31.66 14.36 -42.83
N LYS A 8 32.93 14.09 -42.51
CA LYS A 8 33.75 13.11 -43.25
C LYS A 8 33.53 11.68 -42.81
N LYS A 9 32.90 11.44 -41.66
CA LYS A 9 32.70 10.09 -41.14
C LYS A 9 31.45 9.43 -41.74
N PRO A 10 31.48 8.12 -42.05
CA PRO A 10 30.38 7.44 -42.74
C PRO A 10 29.06 7.46 -41.96
N TRP A 11 29.11 7.41 -40.63
CA TRP A 11 27.93 7.50 -39.77
C TRP A 11 27.21 8.85 -39.85
N PHE A 12 27.93 9.95 -40.13
CA PHE A 12 27.32 11.27 -40.27
C PHE A 12 26.45 11.36 -41.54
N LYS A 13 26.86 10.69 -42.62
CA LYS A 13 26.07 10.61 -43.86
C LYS A 13 24.78 9.80 -43.66
N PHE A 14 24.83 8.75 -42.84
CA PHE A 14 23.66 7.97 -42.45
C PHE A 14 22.72 8.78 -41.55
N MET A 15 23.25 9.46 -40.53
CA MET A 15 22.48 10.27 -39.58
C MET A 15 21.88 11.54 -40.21
N SER A 16 22.49 12.07 -41.26
CA SER A 16 21.99 13.25 -42.00
C SER A 16 20.88 12.89 -43.01
N ASN A 17 20.51 11.61 -43.15
CA ASN A 17 19.41 11.21 -44.01
C ASN A 17 18.06 11.63 -43.39
N LYS A 18 17.22 12.34 -44.16
CA LYS A 18 15.90 12.79 -43.72
C LYS A 18 15.03 11.66 -43.15
N TYR A 19 15.13 10.45 -43.71
CA TYR A 19 14.38 9.29 -43.24
C TYR A 19 14.85 8.82 -41.87
N VAL A 20 16.17 8.84 -41.64
CA VAL A 20 16.76 8.46 -40.34
C VAL A 20 16.39 9.50 -39.28
N LEU A 21 16.46 10.79 -39.60
CA LEU A 21 16.07 11.85 -38.67
C LEU A 21 14.60 11.77 -38.26
N VAL A 22 13.69 11.61 -39.24
CA VAL A 22 12.26 11.46 -38.94
C VAL A 22 11.99 10.20 -38.13
N LEU A 23 12.62 9.07 -38.48
CA LEU A 23 12.49 7.83 -37.73
C LEU A 23 13.03 7.97 -36.30
N THR A 24 14.18 8.62 -36.10
CA THR A 24 14.74 8.85 -34.76
C THR A 24 13.81 9.71 -33.91
N VAL A 25 13.27 10.79 -34.47
CA VAL A 25 12.27 11.63 -33.75
C VAL A 25 11.01 10.83 -33.44
N PHE A 26 10.53 10.01 -34.39
CA PHE A 26 9.37 9.15 -34.18
C PHE A 26 9.61 8.10 -33.08
N ILE A 27 10.77 7.45 -33.06
CA ILE A 27 11.13 6.49 -32.00
C ILE A 27 11.23 7.17 -30.64
N ILE A 28 11.87 8.34 -30.57
CA ILE A 28 11.94 9.11 -29.33
C ILE A 28 10.52 9.50 -28.87
N TRP A 29 9.66 9.91 -29.79
CA TRP A 29 8.26 10.22 -29.49
C TRP A 29 7.50 9.00 -28.93
N MET A 30 7.61 7.85 -29.59
CA MET A 30 7.01 6.58 -29.16
C MET A 30 7.54 6.07 -27.80
N LEU A 31 8.80 6.37 -27.47
CA LEU A 31 9.42 5.92 -26.21
C LEU A 31 9.12 6.83 -25.02
N PHE A 32 8.98 8.14 -25.24
CA PHE A 32 8.89 9.13 -24.14
C PHE A 32 7.51 9.79 -24.01
N LEU A 33 6.82 10.07 -25.12
CA LEU A 33 5.59 10.85 -25.15
C LEU A 33 4.35 10.00 -25.43
N ASP A 34 4.53 8.86 -26.12
CA ASP A 34 3.44 7.91 -26.36
C ASP A 34 3.13 7.07 -25.10
N SER A 35 1.91 6.53 -25.02
CA SER A 35 1.35 5.84 -23.85
C SER A 35 2.13 4.60 -23.40
N ASN A 36 3.06 4.10 -24.22
CA ASN A 36 3.92 2.97 -23.89
C ASN A 36 5.25 3.41 -23.22
N SER A 37 5.30 4.64 -22.69
CA SER A 37 6.50 5.14 -22.02
C SER A 37 6.91 4.27 -20.82
N TRP A 38 8.21 4.16 -20.60
CA TRP A 38 8.78 3.40 -19.48
C TRP A 38 8.27 3.89 -18.10
N LEU A 39 7.91 5.19 -18.01
CA LEU A 39 7.35 5.77 -16.80
C LEU A 39 6.00 5.16 -16.43
N VAL A 40 5.13 4.94 -17.43
CA VAL A 40 3.81 4.34 -17.25
C VAL A 40 3.96 2.90 -16.74
N HIS A 41 4.83 2.09 -17.35
CA HIS A 41 5.09 0.73 -16.85
C HIS A 41 5.60 0.69 -15.42
N ARG A 42 6.43 1.66 -15.01
CA ARG A 42 6.90 1.75 -13.62
C ARG A 42 5.75 2.08 -12.65
N GLU A 43 4.87 2.99 -13.03
CA GLU A 43 3.69 3.35 -12.21
C GLU A 43 2.73 2.17 -12.09
N LEU A 44 2.44 1.46 -13.19
CA LEU A 44 1.61 0.26 -13.14
C LEU A 44 2.22 -0.83 -12.25
N ASN A 45 3.53 -1.06 -12.33
CA ASN A 45 4.18 -2.05 -11.46
C ASN A 45 4.05 -1.68 -9.98
N GLN A 46 4.19 -0.40 -9.63
CA GLN A 46 3.97 0.07 -8.26
C GLN A 46 2.51 -0.12 -7.82
N GLU A 47 1.55 0.09 -8.71
CA GLU A 47 0.14 -0.14 -8.43
C GLU A 47 -0.15 -1.64 -8.23
N ILE A 48 0.46 -2.51 -9.03
CA ILE A 48 0.38 -3.97 -8.86
C ILE A 48 0.90 -4.37 -7.48
N ASP A 49 2.11 -3.92 -7.11
CA ASP A 49 2.72 -4.25 -5.81
C ASP A 49 1.82 -3.78 -4.65
N LYS A 50 1.22 -2.59 -4.78
CA LYS A 50 0.30 -2.05 -3.77
C LYS A 50 -0.98 -2.88 -3.66
N ILE A 51 -1.56 -3.29 -4.77
CA ILE A 51 -2.77 -4.13 -4.79
C ILE A 51 -2.46 -5.51 -4.18
N GLU A 52 -1.32 -6.09 -4.50
CA GLU A 52 -0.91 -7.39 -3.97
C GLU A 52 -0.65 -7.33 -2.46
N ALA A 53 0.03 -6.28 -1.98
CA ALA A 53 0.21 -6.04 -0.55
C ALA A 53 -1.13 -5.87 0.19
N ASN A 54 -2.07 -5.11 -0.40
CA ASN A 54 -3.42 -4.95 0.17
C ASN A 54 -4.18 -6.28 0.22
N LYS A 55 -4.09 -7.07 -0.85
CA LYS A 55 -4.71 -8.41 -0.89
C LYS A 55 -4.16 -9.28 0.25
N LEU A 56 -2.85 -9.34 0.41
CA LEU A 56 -2.21 -10.13 1.46
C LEU A 56 -2.62 -9.65 2.86
N TYR A 57 -2.72 -8.33 3.06
CA TYR A 57 -3.20 -7.75 4.31
C TYR A 57 -4.62 -8.23 4.63
N TYR A 58 -5.56 -8.10 3.70
CA TYR A 58 -6.95 -8.51 3.93
C TYR A 58 -7.12 -10.02 4.08
N GLU A 59 -6.36 -10.83 3.35
CA GLU A 59 -6.37 -12.29 3.55
C GLU A 59 -5.92 -12.68 4.96
N ASN A 60 -4.93 -11.97 5.52
CA ASN A 60 -4.48 -12.18 6.90
C ASN A 60 -5.52 -11.72 7.93
N GLU A 61 -6.14 -10.56 7.75
CA GLU A 61 -7.20 -10.07 8.64
C GLU A 61 -8.40 -11.03 8.63
N ILE A 62 -8.83 -11.49 7.46
CA ILE A 62 -9.91 -12.49 7.35
C ILE A 62 -9.55 -13.77 8.11
N GLN A 63 -8.29 -14.22 8.08
CA GLN A 63 -7.87 -15.39 8.85
C GLN A 63 -7.91 -15.14 10.35
N LYS A 64 -7.52 -13.95 10.82
CA LYS A 64 -7.62 -13.57 12.24
C LYS A 64 -9.07 -13.51 12.67
N ASP A 65 -9.92 -12.83 11.91
CA ASP A 65 -11.35 -12.69 12.20
C ASP A 65 -12.04 -14.06 12.25
N LYS A 66 -11.68 -14.99 11.36
CA LYS A 66 -12.19 -16.36 11.41
C LYS A 66 -11.78 -17.11 12.67
N ARG A 67 -10.57 -16.86 13.21
CA ARG A 67 -10.14 -17.45 14.48
C ARG A 67 -10.93 -16.86 15.64
N ILE A 68 -11.06 -15.53 15.69
CA ILE A 68 -11.85 -14.82 16.69
C ILE A 68 -13.31 -15.31 16.64
N LEU A 69 -13.91 -15.42 15.46
CA LEU A 69 -15.27 -15.90 15.30
C LEU A 69 -15.45 -17.33 15.82
N LYS A 70 -14.43 -18.19 15.65
CA LYS A 70 -14.45 -19.56 16.18
C LYS A 70 -14.30 -19.58 17.71
N GLU A 71 -13.50 -18.68 18.27
CA GLU A 71 -13.39 -18.50 19.73
C GLU A 71 -14.71 -17.99 20.30
N LEU A 72 -15.38 -17.06 19.61
CA LEU A 72 -16.70 -16.54 19.94
C LEU A 72 -17.86 -17.50 19.60
N ASP A 73 -17.63 -18.69 19.05
CA ASP A 73 -18.72 -19.66 18.84
C ASP A 73 -19.20 -20.26 20.17
N ASP A 74 -18.35 -20.20 21.21
CA ASP A 74 -18.73 -20.57 22.57
C ASP A 74 -19.48 -19.42 23.27
N SER A 75 -20.64 -19.74 23.81
CA SER A 75 -21.46 -18.83 24.63
C SER A 75 -20.70 -18.17 25.79
N ILE A 76 -19.72 -18.88 26.38
CA ILE A 76 -18.92 -18.38 27.50
C ILE A 76 -17.97 -17.27 27.02
N GLU A 77 -17.37 -17.48 25.85
CA GLU A 77 -16.41 -16.57 25.24
C GLU A 77 -17.09 -15.28 24.75
N ILE A 78 -18.32 -15.39 24.21
CA ILE A 78 -19.17 -14.22 23.90
C ILE A 78 -19.48 -13.42 25.16
N GLU A 79 -19.90 -14.09 26.24
CA GLU A 79 -20.27 -13.40 27.50
C GLU A 79 -19.05 -12.70 28.10
N ARG A 80 -17.87 -13.33 28.09
CA ARG A 80 -16.61 -12.72 28.52
C ARG A 80 -16.29 -11.48 27.68
N PHE A 81 -16.33 -11.60 26.36
CA PHE A 81 -16.04 -10.48 25.45
C PHE A 81 -17.00 -9.29 25.64
N ALA A 82 -18.30 -9.56 25.78
CA ALA A 82 -19.32 -8.54 26.02
C ALA A 82 -19.14 -7.83 27.38
N ARG A 83 -18.69 -8.55 28.41
CA ARG A 83 -18.42 -7.99 29.75
C ARG A 83 -17.13 -7.17 29.79
N GLU A 84 -16.05 -7.65 29.19
CA GLU A 84 -14.74 -6.98 29.23
C GLU A 84 -14.67 -5.78 28.29
N THR A 85 -15.20 -5.91 27.07
CA THR A 85 -15.06 -4.87 26.03
C THR A 85 -16.18 -3.84 26.09
N TYR A 86 -17.41 -4.28 26.38
CA TYR A 86 -18.60 -3.45 26.30
C TYR A 86 -19.30 -3.24 27.65
N PHE A 87 -18.75 -3.81 28.74
CA PHE A 87 -19.31 -3.70 30.10
C PHE A 87 -20.80 -4.10 30.18
N MET A 88 -21.21 -5.05 29.33
CA MET A 88 -22.60 -5.51 29.31
C MET A 88 -22.94 -6.30 30.58
N LYS A 89 -24.17 -6.12 31.08
CA LYS A 89 -24.70 -6.79 32.28
C LYS A 89 -26.07 -7.41 32.03
N ARG A 90 -26.44 -8.43 32.79
CA ARG A 90 -27.80 -8.97 32.74
C ARG A 90 -28.77 -8.02 33.45
N SER A 91 -30.05 -8.06 33.06
CA SER A 91 -31.08 -7.17 33.63
C SER A 91 -31.33 -7.38 35.12
N ASN A 92 -30.96 -8.54 35.66
CA ASN A 92 -31.06 -8.91 37.08
C ASN A 92 -29.69 -8.92 37.79
N GLU A 93 -28.70 -8.19 37.26
CA GLU A 93 -27.34 -8.16 37.79
C GLU A 93 -26.92 -6.71 38.13
N ASP A 94 -26.30 -6.55 39.29
CA ASP A 94 -25.70 -5.30 39.75
C ASP A 94 -24.18 -5.45 39.76
N ILE A 95 -23.50 -4.61 38.96
CA ILE A 95 -22.04 -4.58 38.84
C ILE A 95 -21.50 -3.52 39.80
N TYR A 96 -20.56 -3.93 40.65
CA TYR A 96 -19.82 -3.03 41.53
C TYR A 96 -18.37 -2.95 41.04
N ILE A 97 -17.91 -1.74 40.73
CA ILE A 97 -16.50 -1.46 40.48
C ILE A 97 -15.89 -1.03 41.81
N ILE A 98 -14.96 -1.82 42.34
CA ILE A 98 -14.28 -1.52 43.61
C ILE A 98 -12.92 -0.92 43.26
N GLU A 99 -12.78 0.36 43.51
CA GLU A 99 -11.50 1.07 43.38
C GLU A 99 -10.91 1.26 44.79
N TYR A 100 -9.68 0.78 44.99
CA TYR A 100 -8.91 1.07 46.19
C TYR A 100 -8.06 2.33 45.97
N GLU A 101 -7.82 3.13 47.01
CA GLU A 101 -7.00 4.35 46.92
C GLU A 101 -5.61 4.07 46.30
N ASP A 102 -5.03 2.91 46.59
CA ASP A 102 -3.73 2.45 46.06
C ASP A 102 -3.75 2.10 44.56
N SER A 103 -4.93 1.95 43.95
CA SER A 103 -5.13 1.63 42.53
C SER A 103 -5.30 2.86 41.65
N LEU A 104 -5.51 4.03 42.25
CA LEU A 104 -5.69 5.28 41.53
C LEU A 104 -4.31 5.79 41.10
N ASN A 105 -4.10 5.95 39.79
CA ASN A 105 -2.88 6.54 39.26
C ASN A 105 -2.89 8.05 39.58
N THR A 106 -2.49 8.37 40.81
CA THR A 106 -2.57 9.70 41.39
C THR A 106 -1.28 10.45 41.09
N ASP A 107 -0.90 10.55 39.82
CA ASP A 107 0.04 11.57 39.37
C ASP A 107 -0.73 12.89 39.38
N LYS A 108 -0.93 13.44 40.58
CA LYS A 108 -1.22 14.85 40.74
C LYS A 108 0.11 15.56 40.49
N ASP A 109 0.25 16.08 39.28
CA ASP A 109 1.13 17.20 39.00
C ASP A 109 0.85 18.30 40.04
N GLU A 110 1.75 18.44 41.02
CA GLU A 110 2.02 19.71 41.69
C GLU A 110 3.03 20.53 40.89
#